data_AF-A0A521T0A5-F1
#
_entry.id   AF-A0A521T0A5-F1
#
_cell.length_a   1.000
_cell.length_b   1.000
_cell.length_c   1.000
_cell.angle_alpha   90.00
_cell.angle_beta   90.00
_cell.angle_gamma   90.00
#
_symmetry.space_group_name_H-M   'P 1'
#
loop_
_entity.id
_entity.type
_entity.pdbx_description
1 polymer ?
#
loop_
_entity_poly.entity_id
_entity_poly.type
_entity_poly.pdbx_seq_one_letter_code
_entity_poly.pdbx_strand_id
1 'polypeptide(L)'
;MKLQFGAPQPGPRALETLLDDATARDIVTARRACLLSILWRQRGLARPALMRRVEAELGRGCFGEKAWEDTFQRDMKAVKRALRAAGHELTYSRTKGSEGYVLRGEPRLHPQVQAAIHGALAEIDPRQIRVYARLTPAQRFQQGAAISTLAREAKQAQGT
;
A
#
# COMPACT_ATOMS: atom_id res chain seq x y z
N MET A 1 -11.76 37.89 -29.75
CA MET A 1 -10.74 37.00 -29.15
C MET A 1 -10.87 37.09 -27.63
N LYS A 2 -11.53 36.12 -26.96
CA LYS A 2 -11.75 36.14 -25.50
C LYS A 2 -10.60 35.39 -24.83
N LEU A 3 -9.71 36.10 -24.13
CA LEU A 3 -8.70 35.50 -23.27
C LEU A 3 -9.40 35.00 -22.00
N GLN A 4 -9.60 33.69 -21.89
CA GLN A 4 -10.01 33.07 -20.63
C GLN A 4 -8.79 33.03 -19.71
N PHE A 5 -8.67 34.00 -18.82
CA PHE A 5 -7.78 33.90 -17.67
C PHE A 5 -8.40 32.94 -16.67
N GLY A 6 -8.01 31.66 -16.75
CA GLY A 6 -8.33 30.69 -15.70
C GLY A 6 -7.70 31.17 -14.39
N ALA A 7 -8.50 31.24 -13.33
CA ALA A 7 -7.99 31.57 -12.01
C ALA A 7 -6.84 30.61 -11.64
N PRO A 8 -5.75 31.10 -11.02
CA PRO A 8 -4.64 30.25 -10.62
C PRO A 8 -5.17 29.18 -9.66
N GLN A 9 -4.99 27.91 -10.02
CA GLN A 9 -5.31 26.80 -9.14
C GLN A 9 -4.32 26.81 -7.97
N PRO A 10 -4.78 26.60 -6.73
CA PRO A 10 -3.89 26.50 -5.59
C PRO A 10 -2.89 25.36 -5.82
N GLY A 11 -1.62 25.60 -5.48
CA GLY A 11 -0.58 24.57 -5.55
C GLY A 11 -0.87 23.42 -4.58
N PRO A 12 -0.34 22.20 -4.86
CA PRO A 12 -0.63 21.00 -4.08
C PRO A 12 -0.33 21.14 -2.57
N ARG A 13 0.74 21.86 -2.20
CA ARG A 13 1.09 22.11 -0.80
C ARG A 13 0.05 22.93 -0.03
N ALA A 14 -0.62 23.87 -0.68
CA ALA A 14 -1.65 24.68 -0.01
C ALA A 14 -2.90 23.83 0.28
N LEU A 15 -3.26 22.94 -0.63
CA LEU A 15 -4.35 21.97 -0.43
C LEU A 15 -4.03 20.96 0.67
N GLU A 16 -2.81 20.43 0.69
CA GLU A 16 -2.33 19.53 1.76
C GLU A 16 -2.39 20.22 3.12
N THR A 17 -1.86 21.45 3.23
CA THR A 17 -1.88 22.22 4.48
C THR A 17 -3.31 22.45 5.01
N LEU A 18 -4.25 22.79 4.11
CA LEU A 18 -5.66 22.98 4.48
C LEU A 18 -6.32 21.67 4.90
N LEU A 19 -5.98 20.55 4.26
CA LEU A 19 -6.49 19.24 4.62
C LEU A 19 -5.96 18.78 5.97
N ASP A 20 -4.68 19.04 6.27
CA ASP A 20 -4.06 18.74 7.56
C ASP A 20 -4.71 19.55 8.67
N ASP A 21 -4.94 20.86 8.46
CA ASP A 21 -5.65 21.71 9.42
C ASP A 21 -7.09 21.23 9.65
N ALA A 22 -7.83 20.88 8.58
CA ALA A 22 -9.18 20.33 8.70
C ALA A 22 -9.20 18.99 9.46
N THR A 23 -8.21 18.13 9.20
CA THR A 23 -8.04 16.85 9.90
C THR A 23 -7.73 17.05 11.37
N ALA A 24 -6.93 18.05 11.73
CA ALA A 24 -6.62 18.36 13.12
C ALA A 24 -7.82 18.88 13.92
N ARG A 25 -8.78 19.57 13.27
CA ARG A 25 -9.92 20.21 13.93
C ARG A 25 -11.20 19.37 13.96
N ASP A 26 -11.40 18.51 12.96
CA ASP A 26 -12.62 17.71 12.83
C ASP A 26 -12.31 16.21 12.86
N ILE A 27 -12.77 15.55 13.93
CA ILE A 27 -12.62 14.11 14.12
C ILE A 27 -13.26 13.29 12.97
N VAL A 28 -14.33 13.79 12.35
CA VAL A 28 -14.98 13.09 11.23
C VAL A 28 -14.07 13.09 10.00
N THR A 29 -13.50 14.25 9.67
CA THR A 29 -12.50 14.39 8.60
C THR A 29 -11.26 13.55 8.90
N ALA A 30 -10.76 13.60 10.14
CA ALA A 30 -9.63 12.77 10.57
C ALA A 30 -9.86 11.28 10.37
N ARG A 31 -11.01 10.74 10.80
CA ARG A 31 -11.35 9.33 10.62
C ARG A 31 -11.39 8.94 9.14
N ARG A 32 -11.98 9.78 8.30
CA ARG A 32 -12.09 9.51 6.85
C ARG A 32 -10.73 9.54 6.16
N ALA A 33 -9.88 10.52 6.49
CA ALA A 33 -8.52 10.61 5.99
C ALA A 33 -7.68 9.39 6.43
N CYS A 34 -7.78 9.01 7.70
CA CYS A 34 -7.11 7.84 8.26
C CYS A 34 -7.57 6.53 7.56
N LEU A 35 -8.88 6.33 7.42
CA LEU A 35 -9.46 5.19 6.68
C LEU A 35 -8.95 5.13 5.24
N LEU A 36 -8.99 6.24 4.52
CA LEU A 36 -8.50 6.33 3.14
C LEU A 36 -7.02 5.95 3.07
N SER A 37 -6.19 6.52 3.93
CA SER A 37 -4.75 6.26 3.99
C SER A 37 -4.42 4.79 4.30
N ILE A 38 -5.16 4.16 5.23
CA ILE A 38 -4.98 2.74 5.55
C ILE A 38 -5.39 1.87 4.36
N LEU A 39 -6.55 2.12 3.76
CA LEU A 39 -7.06 1.34 2.62
C LEU A 39 -6.22 1.49 1.35
N TRP A 40 -5.55 2.64 1.20
CA TRP A 40 -4.61 2.87 0.12
C TRP A 40 -3.34 2.03 0.29
N ARG A 41 -2.78 2.00 1.51
CA ARG A 41 -1.51 1.33 1.79
C ARG A 41 -1.64 -0.17 2.06
N GLN A 42 -2.82 -0.62 2.47
CA GLN A 42 -3.02 -1.97 2.99
C GLN A 42 -4.26 -2.61 2.38
N ARG A 43 -4.11 -3.87 1.97
CA ARG A 43 -5.17 -4.66 1.34
C ARG A 43 -5.60 -5.80 2.26
N GLY A 44 -6.85 -6.23 2.13
CA GLY A 44 -7.37 -7.41 2.85
C GLY A 44 -7.59 -7.17 4.35
N LEU A 45 -7.93 -5.94 4.74
CA LEU A 45 -8.31 -5.66 6.13
C LEU A 45 -9.80 -5.88 6.31
N ALA A 46 -10.17 -6.79 7.22
CA ALA A 46 -11.55 -6.90 7.69
C ALA A 46 -11.94 -5.69 8.54
N ARG A 47 -13.25 -5.45 8.70
CA ARG A 47 -13.79 -4.32 9.47
C ARG A 47 -13.15 -4.16 10.86
N PRO A 48 -13.06 -5.20 11.72
CA PRO A 48 -12.48 -5.04 13.06
C PRO A 48 -11.00 -4.62 13.01
N ALA A 49 -10.23 -5.14 12.06
CA ALA A 49 -8.82 -4.79 11.91
C ALA A 49 -8.66 -3.34 11.42
N LEU A 50 -9.52 -2.90 10.50
CA LEU A 50 -9.53 -1.53 10.01
C LEU A 50 -9.88 -0.54 11.13
N MET A 51 -10.92 -0.82 11.91
CA MET A 51 -11.31 0.02 13.05
C MET A 51 -10.20 0.14 14.09
N ARG A 52 -9.59 -0.98 14.50
CA ARG A 52 -8.49 -0.98 15.48
C ARG A 52 -7.31 -0.11 15.04
N ARG A 53 -6.99 -0.09 13.74
CA ARG A 53 -5.91 0.75 13.21
C ARG A 53 -6.26 2.25 13.26
N VAL A 54 -7.50 2.59 12.94
CA VAL A 54 -7.97 3.98 13.05
C VAL A 54 -7.98 4.43 14.51
N GLU A 55 -8.40 3.57 15.44
CA GLU A 55 -8.33 3.87 16.88
C GLU A 55 -6.90 3.97 17.41
N ALA A 56 -5.96 3.19 16.87
CA ALA A 56 -4.55 3.32 17.23
C ALA A 56 -3.97 4.67 16.79
N GLU A 57 -4.45 5.23 15.68
CA GLU A 57 -4.00 6.52 15.16
C GLU A 57 -4.70 7.71 15.84
N LEU A 58 -6.02 7.63 16.02
CA LEU A 58 -6.86 8.76 16.44
C LEU A 58 -7.36 8.68 17.88
N GLY A 59 -6.98 7.62 18.60
CA GLY A 59 -7.46 7.34 19.95
C GLY A 59 -8.66 6.38 19.98
N ARG A 60 -8.74 5.64 21.09
CA ARG A 60 -9.78 4.65 21.34
C ARG A 60 -11.16 5.31 21.40
N GLY A 61 -12.17 4.67 20.79
CA GLY A 61 -13.53 5.18 20.82
C GLY A 61 -13.78 6.35 19.86
N CYS A 62 -12.87 6.64 18.92
CA CYS A 62 -13.07 7.71 17.94
C CYS A 62 -14.33 7.53 17.07
N PHE A 63 -14.87 6.31 16.95
CA PHE A 63 -16.14 6.02 16.27
C PHE A 63 -17.39 6.24 17.15
N GLY A 64 -17.22 6.47 18.45
CA GLY A 64 -18.26 6.58 19.47
C GLY A 64 -18.69 5.21 20.02
N GLU A 65 -18.94 5.09 21.32
CA GLU A 65 -19.16 3.78 21.97
C GLU A 65 -20.46 3.08 21.55
N LYS A 66 -21.56 3.84 21.41
CA LYS A 66 -22.91 3.28 21.16
C LYS A 66 -23.32 3.29 19.68
N ALA A 67 -22.70 4.15 18.87
CA ALA A 67 -23.07 4.38 17.48
C ALA A 67 -21.91 4.11 16.50
N TRP A 68 -20.91 3.33 16.91
CA TRP A 68 -19.72 3.08 16.09
C TRP A 68 -20.05 2.51 14.71
N GLU A 69 -21.07 1.65 14.61
CA GLU A 69 -21.39 0.97 13.36
C GLU A 69 -21.93 1.94 12.32
N ASP A 70 -22.87 2.81 12.72
CA ASP A 70 -23.40 3.87 11.87
C ASP A 70 -22.31 4.88 11.47
N THR A 71 -21.48 5.28 12.43
CA THR A 71 -20.35 6.19 12.18
C THR A 71 -19.39 5.58 11.15
N PHE A 72 -18.99 4.33 11.34
CA PHE A 72 -18.10 3.61 10.44
C PHE A 72 -18.70 3.48 9.04
N GLN A 73 -19.99 3.14 8.91
CA GLN A 73 -20.66 3.01 7.61
C GLN A 73 -20.74 4.34 6.87
N ARG A 74 -21.05 5.44 7.57
CA ARG A 74 -21.08 6.79 6.98
C ARG A 74 -19.71 7.21 6.48
N ASP A 75 -18.67 6.97 7.28
CA ASP A 75 -17.30 7.31 6.91
C ASP A 75 -16.81 6.44 5.74
N MET A 76 -17.08 5.13 5.75
CA MET A 76 -16.78 4.25 4.62
C MET A 76 -17.52 4.64 3.35
N LYS A 77 -18.77 5.14 3.43
CA LYS A 77 -19.50 5.65 2.27
C LYS A 77 -18.84 6.90 1.69
N ALA A 78 -18.32 7.80 2.53
CA ALA A 78 -17.54 8.95 2.08
C ALA A 78 -16.23 8.52 1.39
N VAL A 79 -15.47 7.62 2.03
CA VAL A 79 -14.20 7.10 1.49
C VAL A 79 -14.42 6.38 0.16
N LYS A 80 -15.45 5.54 0.03
CA LYS A 80 -15.80 4.87 -1.23
C LYS A 80 -16.11 5.86 -2.35
N ARG A 81 -16.80 6.98 -2.05
CA ARG A 81 -17.06 8.03 -3.03
C ARG A 81 -15.78 8.73 -3.48
N ALA A 82 -14.89 9.06 -2.54
CA ALA A 82 -13.61 9.68 -2.86
C ALA A 82 -12.75 8.75 -3.74
N LEU A 83 -12.65 7.47 -3.40
CA LEU A 83 -11.91 6.49 -4.20
C LEU A 83 -12.49 6.34 -5.61
N ARG A 84 -13.82 6.29 -5.75
CA ARG A 84 -14.47 6.25 -7.08
C ARG A 84 -14.21 7.50 -7.90
N ALA A 85 -14.22 8.68 -7.27
CA ALA A 85 -13.89 9.93 -7.95
C ALA A 85 -12.43 9.93 -8.46
N ALA A 86 -11.54 9.21 -7.78
CA ALA A 86 -10.17 8.97 -8.20
C ALA A 86 -9.99 7.78 -9.18
N GLY A 87 -11.08 7.15 -9.64
CA GLY A 87 -11.02 6.02 -10.59
C GLY A 87 -10.80 4.65 -9.95
N HIS A 88 -10.91 4.53 -8.63
CA HIS A 88 -10.73 3.27 -7.91
C HIS A 88 -12.04 2.70 -7.37
N GLU A 89 -12.12 1.38 -7.28
CA GLU A 89 -13.27 0.68 -6.70
C GLU A 89 -12.87 -0.09 -5.44
N LEU A 90 -13.49 0.24 -4.31
CA LEU A 90 -13.29 -0.48 -3.06
C LEU A 90 -14.36 -1.57 -2.89
N THR A 91 -13.93 -2.83 -2.85
CA THR A 91 -14.78 -4.02 -2.70
C THR A 91 -14.44 -4.78 -1.41
N TYR A 92 -15.36 -5.61 -0.91
CA TYR A 92 -15.07 -6.53 0.21
C TYR A 92 -14.94 -7.96 -0.33
N SER A 93 -13.77 -8.56 -0.18
CA SER A 93 -13.53 -9.96 -0.50
C SER A 93 -13.95 -10.83 0.68
N ARG A 94 -14.64 -11.94 0.39
CA ARG A 94 -15.01 -12.98 1.37
C ARG A 94 -14.27 -14.30 1.13
N THR A 95 -13.29 -14.29 0.24
CA THR A 95 -12.55 -15.50 -0.11
C THR A 95 -11.64 -15.90 1.06
N LYS A 96 -11.64 -17.18 1.42
CA LYS A 96 -10.79 -17.73 2.48
C LYS A 96 -9.32 -17.38 2.23
N GLY A 97 -8.64 -16.81 3.23
CA GLY A 97 -7.25 -16.36 3.14
C GLY A 97 -7.04 -14.98 2.48
N SER A 98 -8.11 -14.32 2.03
CA SER A 98 -8.07 -12.97 1.45
C SER A 98 -9.31 -12.16 1.82
N GLU A 99 -9.86 -12.38 3.01
CA GLU A 99 -11.02 -11.65 3.49
C GLU A 99 -10.65 -10.21 3.82
N GLY A 100 -11.49 -9.25 3.40
CA GLY A 100 -11.37 -7.85 3.77
C GLY A 100 -11.54 -6.90 2.61
N TYR A 101 -11.31 -5.61 2.88
CA TYR A 101 -11.42 -4.56 1.87
C TYR A 101 -10.25 -4.61 0.88
N VAL A 102 -10.58 -4.57 -0.40
CA VAL A 102 -9.63 -4.61 -1.52
C VAL A 102 -9.94 -3.47 -2.49
N LEU A 103 -8.91 -2.68 -2.79
CA LEU A 103 -8.96 -1.64 -3.81
C LEU A 103 -8.68 -2.24 -5.20
N ARG A 104 -9.54 -1.95 -6.16
CA ARG A 104 -9.41 -2.27 -7.58
C ARG A 104 -9.16 -1.00 -8.38
N GLY A 105 -8.52 -1.12 -9.54
CA GLY A 105 -8.21 0.01 -10.44
C GLY A 105 -6.74 0.44 -10.41
N GLU A 106 -5.93 -0.05 -9.47
CA GLU A 106 -4.48 0.07 -9.58
C GLU A 106 -3.87 -1.12 -10.32
N PRO A 107 -2.86 -0.91 -11.19
CA PRO A 107 -1.99 -2.00 -11.58
C PRO A 107 -1.35 -2.59 -10.30
N ARG A 108 -1.32 -3.92 -10.18
CA ARG A 108 -0.81 -4.62 -8.97
C ARG A 108 0.60 -4.18 -8.57
N LEU A 109 1.37 -3.62 -9.51
CA LEU A 109 2.70 -3.04 -9.34
C LEU A 109 2.83 -1.87 -10.32
N HIS A 110 3.56 -0.82 -9.93
CA HIS A 110 3.91 0.26 -10.86
C HIS A 110 4.68 -0.30 -12.07
N PRO A 111 4.47 0.19 -13.30
CA PRO A 111 5.13 -0.36 -14.50
C PRO A 111 6.66 -0.44 -14.39
N GLN A 112 7.30 0.55 -13.76
CA GLN A 112 8.75 0.52 -13.54
C GLN A 112 9.18 -0.61 -12.58
N VAL A 113 8.37 -0.90 -11.55
CA VAL A 113 8.66 -2.01 -10.62
C VAL A 113 8.43 -3.35 -11.32
N GLN A 114 7.37 -3.46 -12.14
CA GLN A 114 7.18 -4.63 -12.99
C GLN A 114 8.36 -4.81 -13.94
N ALA A 115 8.81 -3.76 -14.61
CA ALA A 115 9.95 -3.79 -15.52
C ALA A 115 11.24 -4.19 -14.79
N ALA A 116 11.48 -3.66 -13.58
CA ALA A 116 12.63 -4.04 -12.77
C ALA A 116 12.58 -5.52 -12.35
N ILE A 117 11.43 -6.01 -11.93
CA ILE A 117 11.23 -7.44 -11.61
C ILE A 117 11.44 -8.31 -12.85
N HIS A 118 10.87 -7.92 -13.99
CA HIS A 118 11.03 -8.66 -15.24
C HIS A 118 12.48 -8.64 -15.74
N GLY A 119 13.19 -7.52 -15.62
CA GLY A 119 14.62 -7.41 -15.92
C GLY A 119 15.45 -8.34 -15.03
N ALA A 120 15.23 -8.28 -13.72
CA ALA A 120 15.90 -9.17 -12.78
C ALA A 120 15.61 -10.66 -13.05
N LEU A 121 14.38 -11.02 -13.44
CA LEU A 121 14.03 -12.38 -13.83
C LEU A 121 14.66 -12.80 -15.17
N ALA A 122 14.82 -11.87 -16.12
CA ALA A 122 15.44 -12.15 -17.42
C ALA A 122 16.95 -12.42 -17.30
N GLU A 123 17.61 -11.87 -16.30
CA GLU A 123 19.02 -12.14 -15.99
C GLU A 123 19.23 -13.54 -15.38
N ILE A 124 18.18 -14.18 -14.85
CA ILE A 124 18.27 -15.52 -14.26
C ILE A 124 18.15 -16.57 -15.37
N ASP A 125 19.22 -17.34 -15.61
CA ASP A 125 19.20 -18.46 -16.55
C ASP A 125 18.16 -19.52 -16.11
N PRO A 126 17.17 -19.87 -16.95
CA PRO A 126 16.19 -20.92 -16.66
C PRO A 126 16.81 -22.29 -16.32
N ARG A 127 18.06 -22.55 -16.73
CA ARG A 127 18.84 -23.73 -16.33
C ARG A 127 19.23 -23.66 -14.86
N GLN A 128 19.64 -22.50 -14.35
CA GLN A 128 19.95 -22.30 -12.93
C GLN A 128 18.72 -22.50 -12.06
N ILE A 129 17.54 -22.01 -12.47
CA ILE A 129 16.27 -22.25 -11.77
C ILE A 129 15.98 -23.76 -11.67
N ARG A 130 16.16 -24.50 -12.76
CA ARG A 130 15.94 -25.95 -12.80
C ARG A 130 16.92 -26.72 -11.93
N VAL A 131 18.19 -26.30 -11.87
CA VAL A 131 19.18 -26.88 -10.96
C VAL A 131 18.79 -26.59 -9.51
N TYR A 132 18.48 -25.34 -9.19
CA TYR A 132 18.10 -24.90 -7.84
C TYR A 132 16.84 -25.61 -7.31
N ALA A 133 15.85 -25.82 -8.19
CA ALA A 133 14.63 -26.54 -7.86
C ALA A 133 14.87 -28.00 -7.45
N ARG A 134 15.94 -28.64 -7.98
CA ARG A 134 16.31 -30.03 -7.67
C ARG A 134 17.17 -30.17 -6.42
N LEU A 135 17.68 -29.08 -5.86
CA LEU A 135 18.49 -29.11 -4.65
C LEU A 135 17.65 -29.39 -3.41
N THR A 136 18.17 -30.24 -2.53
CA THR A 136 17.64 -30.42 -1.18
C THR A 136 17.88 -29.17 -0.33
N PRO A 137 17.14 -28.98 0.79
CA PRO A 137 17.39 -27.85 1.69
C PRO A 137 18.85 -27.74 2.15
N ALA A 138 19.52 -28.86 2.44
CA ALA A 138 20.93 -28.88 2.84
C ALA A 138 21.87 -28.39 1.72
N GLN A 139 21.62 -28.82 0.47
CA GLN A 139 22.41 -28.37 -0.68
C GLN A 139 22.22 -26.88 -0.97
N ARG A 140 20.99 -26.36 -0.81
CA ARG A 140 20.73 -24.91 -0.95
C ARG A 140 21.47 -24.11 0.12
N PHE A 141 21.51 -24.60 1.35
CA PHE A 141 22.26 -23.98 2.43
C PHE A 141 23.77 -23.92 2.11
N GLN A 142 24.35 -25.04 1.68
CA GLN A 142 25.77 -25.10 1.27
C GLN A 142 26.07 -24.15 0.11
N GLN A 143 25.19 -24.09 -0.90
CA GLN A 143 25.33 -23.16 -2.02
C GLN A 143 25.29 -21.70 -1.55
N GLY A 144 24.37 -21.34 -0.65
CA GLY A 144 24.29 -19.99 -0.08
C GLY A 144 25.53 -19.60 0.72
N ALA A 145 26.09 -20.54 1.50
CA ALA A 145 27.34 -20.33 2.23
C ALA A 145 28.52 -20.11 1.27
N ALA A 146 28.63 -20.91 0.21
CA ALA A 146 29.67 -20.76 -0.82
C ALA A 146 29.59 -19.42 -1.54
N ILE A 147 28.39 -19.00 -1.96
CA ILE A 147 28.16 -17.68 -2.59
C ILE A 147 28.57 -16.54 -1.65
N SER A 148 28.23 -16.64 -0.37
CA SER A 148 28.56 -15.61 0.63
C SER A 148 30.07 -15.49 0.87
N THR A 149 30.79 -16.61 0.84
CA THR A 149 32.26 -16.62 0.91
C THR A 149 32.89 -15.99 -0.33
N LEU A 150 32.46 -16.40 -1.52
CA LEU A 150 32.91 -15.83 -2.80
C LEU A 150 32.67 -14.31 -2.89
N ALA A 151 31.49 -13.83 -2.47
CA ALA A 151 31.16 -12.41 -2.49
C ALA A 151 32.09 -11.59 -1.58
N ARG A 152 32.46 -12.15 -0.43
CA ARG A 152 33.37 -11.51 0.54
C ARG A 152 34.80 -11.46 0.00
N GLU A 153 35.27 -12.53 -0.63
CA GLU A 153 36.58 -12.57 -1.29
C GLU A 153 36.66 -11.58 -2.46
N ALA A 154 35.63 -11.54 -3.31
CA ALA A 154 35.54 -10.59 -4.42
C ALA A 154 35.56 -9.13 -3.95
N LYS A 155 34.86 -8.82 -2.83
CA LYS A 155 34.86 -7.48 -2.24
C LYS A 155 36.22 -7.09 -1.67
N GLN A 156 36.95 -8.03 -1.09
CA GLN A 156 38.31 -7.79 -0.60
C GLN A 156 39.29 -7.53 -1.75
N ALA A 157 39.15 -8.23 -2.87
CA ALA A 157 39.98 -8.06 -4.05
C ALA A 157 39.74 -6.73 -4.81
N GLN A 158 38.57 -6.09 -4.63
CA GLN A 158 38.25 -4.79 -5.23
C GLN A 158 38.63 -3.58 -4.35
N GLY A 159 39.01 -3.83 -3.09
CA GLY A 159 39.38 -2.79 -2.11
C GLY A 159 40.89 -2.55 -1.98
N THR A 160 41.69 -3.18 -2.82
CA THR A 160 43.15 -3.01 -2.99
C THR A 160 43.43 -2.44 -4.37
#